data_AF-A0A6P4YIG8-F1
#
_entry.id   AF-A0A6P4YIG8-F1
#
_cell.length_a   1.000
_cell.length_b   1.000
_cell.length_c   1.000
_cell.angle_alpha   90.00
_cell.angle_beta   90.00
_cell.angle_gamma   90.00
#
_symmetry.space_group_name_H-M   'P 1'
#
loop_
_entity.id
_entity.type
_entity.pdbx_description
1 polymer ?
#
loop_
_entity_poly.entity_id
_entity_poly.type
_entity_poly.pdbx_seq_one_letter_code
_entity_poly.pdbx_strand_id
1 'polypeptide(L)'
;MAPRVLHVSGTNRQVGLQVGKATKKQIQDVLSRYEPFKEAISSLETPEGRRVYEGYLKAAKTAYPNYVEELEGMAEGADVPFEHMFIVNYEFEILLLNMKKKEEEKEGLKGCTTVFLNYRDGPRVLAHNEDGPAGEQGCLLVAHVEPYSLPGGRTLPEENFVSYCYTCLLPGVAFSFNSHGLCITCNTLVSKEAEENKIGLSFACRAVLAASTVDDAVSMLRDDGVGMAIGYSFNMVSTRDSARTMSSVETSAAVGQPTTLVSVHTVEPEDGSADGHYYHYNLYEHLSVQFYSFPPDGAIVIAFPSYEHLSVPEWPLSPSSHHRKARATEMAAPQTKQDVLAVLGKALSCSEPCLCLSG
;
A
#
# COMPACT_ATOMS: atom_id res chain seq x y z
N MET A 1 -17.83 -3.27 -16.02
CA MET A 1 -17.43 -2.13 -16.87
C MET A 1 -15.92 -1.99 -16.72
N ALA A 2 -15.15 -1.93 -17.81
CA ALA A 2 -13.68 -1.81 -17.72
C ALA A 2 -13.28 -0.47 -17.07
N PRO A 3 -12.19 -0.41 -16.29
CA PRO A 3 -11.74 0.82 -15.67
C PRO A 3 -11.35 1.86 -16.73
N ARG A 4 -11.65 3.13 -16.47
CA ARG A 4 -11.22 4.24 -17.34
C ARG A 4 -9.70 4.31 -17.34
N VAL A 5 -9.10 4.56 -18.51
CA VAL A 5 -7.65 4.80 -18.65
C VAL A 5 -7.41 6.31 -18.82
N LEU A 6 -6.47 6.85 -18.04
CA LEU A 6 -6.03 8.24 -18.10
C LEU A 6 -4.55 8.28 -18.50
N HIS A 7 -4.23 9.00 -19.56
CA HIS A 7 -2.84 9.29 -19.93
C HIS A 7 -2.50 10.69 -19.46
N VAL A 8 -1.45 10.82 -18.65
CA VAL A 8 -1.02 12.10 -18.07
C VAL A 8 0.49 12.26 -18.20
N SER A 9 0.92 13.50 -18.38
CA SER A 9 2.35 13.81 -18.48
C SER A 9 2.70 15.20 -18.00
N GLY A 10 3.94 15.39 -17.54
CA GLY A 10 4.48 16.69 -17.13
C GLY A 10 5.11 16.63 -15.75
N THR A 11 5.24 17.78 -15.08
CA THR A 11 5.67 17.82 -13.68
C THR A 11 4.64 17.13 -12.75
N ASN A 12 5.03 16.75 -11.53
CA ASN A 12 4.10 16.17 -10.55
C ASN A 12 2.82 17.01 -10.38
N ARG A 13 2.94 18.34 -10.25
CA ARG A 13 1.78 19.23 -10.16
C ARG A 13 0.89 19.16 -11.42
N GLN A 14 1.48 19.14 -12.61
CA GLN A 14 0.72 19.08 -13.87
C GLN A 14 0.03 17.73 -14.06
N VAL A 15 0.69 16.64 -13.66
CA VAL A 15 0.11 15.29 -13.61
C VAL A 15 -1.09 15.29 -12.65
N GLY A 16 -0.91 15.78 -11.44
CA GLY A 16 -1.98 15.93 -10.46
C GLY A 16 -3.15 16.76 -11.01
N LEU A 17 -2.88 17.90 -11.64
CA LEU A 17 -3.90 18.77 -12.24
C LEU A 17 -4.72 18.06 -13.32
N GLN A 18 -4.07 17.27 -14.17
CA GLN A 18 -4.76 16.47 -15.20
C GLN A 18 -5.65 15.40 -14.58
N VAL A 19 -5.14 14.67 -13.57
CA VAL A 19 -5.92 13.68 -12.83
C VAL A 19 -7.14 14.36 -12.19
N GLY A 20 -6.93 15.41 -11.41
CA GLY A 20 -7.98 16.15 -10.72
C GLY A 20 -9.06 16.67 -11.67
N LYS A 21 -8.68 17.24 -12.82
CA LYS A 21 -9.65 17.69 -13.85
C LYS A 21 -10.42 16.53 -14.45
N ALA A 22 -9.74 15.43 -14.75
CA ALA A 22 -10.35 14.26 -15.37
C ALA A 22 -11.32 13.53 -14.44
N THR A 23 -11.06 13.56 -13.12
CA THR A 23 -11.85 12.86 -12.09
C THR A 23 -12.58 13.80 -11.14
N LYS A 24 -12.72 15.09 -11.48
CA LYS A 24 -13.32 16.14 -10.65
C LYS A 24 -14.63 15.71 -9.99
N LYS A 25 -15.56 15.20 -10.80
CA LYS A 25 -16.88 14.76 -10.29
C LYS A 25 -16.75 13.58 -9.34
N GLN A 26 -15.94 12.57 -9.67
CA GLN A 26 -15.71 11.41 -8.81
C GLN A 26 -15.10 11.84 -7.46
N ILE A 27 -14.10 12.72 -7.48
CA ILE A 27 -13.47 13.26 -6.26
C ILE A 27 -14.51 13.98 -5.40
N GLN A 28 -15.27 14.91 -5.98
CA GLN A 28 -16.30 15.66 -5.25
C GLN A 28 -17.38 14.73 -4.69
N ASP A 29 -17.83 13.74 -5.47
CA ASP A 29 -18.82 12.76 -5.04
C ASP A 29 -18.30 11.92 -3.86
N VAL A 30 -17.06 11.41 -3.94
CA VAL A 30 -16.42 10.64 -2.86
C VAL A 30 -16.31 11.49 -1.59
N LEU A 31 -15.72 12.68 -1.66
CA LEU A 31 -15.54 13.55 -0.50
C LEU A 31 -16.87 13.98 0.14
N SER A 32 -17.97 14.05 -0.62
CA SER A 32 -19.29 14.38 -0.07
C SER A 32 -19.98 13.23 0.69
N ARG A 33 -19.61 11.98 0.41
CA ARG A 33 -20.31 10.78 0.92
C ARG A 33 -19.47 9.91 1.83
N TYR A 34 -18.15 9.99 1.73
CA TYR A 34 -17.27 9.06 2.41
C TYR A 34 -17.11 9.42 3.88
N GLU A 35 -17.72 8.62 4.76
CA GLU A 35 -17.78 8.90 6.21
C GLU A 35 -16.40 8.93 6.90
N PRO A 36 -15.45 8.00 6.63
CA PRO A 36 -14.10 8.08 7.19
C PRO A 36 -13.40 9.41 6.90
N PHE A 37 -13.54 9.93 5.68
CA PHE A 37 -13.05 11.26 5.33
C PHE A 37 -13.71 12.38 6.16
N LYS A 38 -15.03 12.32 6.38
CA LYS A 38 -15.74 13.32 7.21
C LYS A 38 -15.29 13.30 8.67
N GLU A 39 -15.02 12.12 9.22
CA GLU A 39 -14.47 11.98 10.57
C GLU A 39 -13.04 12.56 10.64
N ALA A 40 -12.20 12.25 9.66
CA ALA A 40 -10.85 12.81 9.58
C ALA A 40 -10.87 14.34 9.47
N ILE A 41 -11.73 14.91 8.62
CA ILE A 41 -11.88 16.36 8.47
C ILE A 41 -12.40 17.02 9.74
N SER A 42 -13.43 16.46 10.38
CA SER A 42 -13.97 17.05 11.62
C SER A 42 -12.93 17.05 12.75
N SER A 43 -12.01 16.08 12.77
CA SER A 43 -10.89 16.06 13.71
C SER A 43 -9.99 17.31 13.60
N LEU A 44 -9.89 17.93 12.41
CA LEU A 44 -9.10 19.16 12.18
C LEU A 44 -9.66 20.41 12.85
N GLU A 45 -10.92 20.38 13.31
CA GLU A 45 -11.54 21.47 14.05
C GLU A 45 -11.00 21.57 15.49
N THR A 46 -10.34 20.52 15.97
CA THR A 46 -9.70 20.47 17.28
C THR A 46 -8.23 20.93 17.21
N PRO A 47 -7.68 21.56 18.28
CA PRO A 47 -6.26 21.88 18.34
C PRO A 47 -5.35 20.64 18.20
N GLU A 48 -5.78 19.49 18.73
CA GLU A 48 -5.07 18.23 18.64
C GLU A 48 -5.00 17.72 17.19
N GLY A 49 -6.14 17.61 16.50
CA GLY A 49 -6.18 17.15 15.11
C GLY A 49 -5.46 18.09 14.15
N ARG A 50 -5.52 19.40 14.38
CA ARG A 50 -4.74 20.38 13.59
C ARG A 50 -3.24 20.18 13.77
N ARG A 51 -2.76 19.97 15.01
CA ARG A 51 -1.35 19.66 15.28
C ARG A 51 -0.91 18.38 14.57
N VAL A 52 -1.72 17.32 14.60
CA VAL A 52 -1.43 16.05 13.91
C VAL A 52 -1.34 16.24 12.40
N TYR A 53 -2.31 16.94 11.80
CA TYR A 53 -2.31 17.27 10.37
C TYR A 53 -1.06 18.05 9.95
N GLU A 54 -0.71 19.11 10.69
CA GLU A 54 0.47 19.93 10.40
C GLU A 54 1.76 19.11 10.51
N GLY A 55 1.81 18.19 11.48
CA GLY A 55 2.86 17.21 11.65
C GLY A 55 3.04 16.31 10.42
N TYR A 56 1.96 15.70 9.95
CA TYR A 56 1.97 14.87 8.75
C TYR A 56 2.31 15.65 7.49
N LEU A 57 1.76 16.85 7.31
CA LEU A 57 2.10 17.70 6.17
C LEU A 57 3.58 18.09 6.16
N LYS A 58 4.14 18.40 7.33
CA LYS A 58 5.57 18.68 7.47
C LYS A 58 6.42 17.45 7.12
N ALA A 59 6.02 16.27 7.58
CA ALA A 59 6.69 15.01 7.27
C ALA A 59 6.67 14.71 5.76
N ALA A 60 5.50 14.80 5.13
CA ALA A 60 5.33 14.62 3.69
C ALA A 60 6.16 15.61 2.87
N LYS A 61 6.16 16.91 3.23
CA LYS A 61 6.98 17.93 2.55
C LYS A 61 8.47 17.71 2.72
N THR A 62 8.89 17.10 3.83
CA THR A 62 10.30 16.81 4.09
C THR A 62 10.78 15.63 3.24
N ALA A 63 10.00 14.56 3.20
CA ALA A 63 10.36 13.34 2.47
C ALA A 63 10.10 13.45 0.96
N TYR A 64 8.92 13.96 0.59
CA TYR A 64 8.37 13.87 -0.77
C TYR A 64 7.66 15.17 -1.20
N PRO A 65 8.38 16.30 -1.30
CA PRO A 65 7.77 17.57 -1.71
C PRO A 65 7.10 17.49 -3.09
N ASN A 66 7.66 16.70 -4.00
CA ASN A 66 7.11 16.45 -5.34
C ASN A 66 5.72 15.78 -5.29
N TYR A 67 5.48 14.83 -4.40
CA TYR A 67 4.16 14.19 -4.27
C TYR A 67 3.16 15.08 -3.52
N VAL A 68 3.62 16.00 -2.68
CA VAL A 68 2.75 17.06 -2.14
C VAL A 68 2.27 17.98 -3.27
N GLU A 69 3.15 18.38 -4.18
CA GLU A 69 2.76 19.17 -5.37
C GLU A 69 1.79 18.40 -6.29
N GLU A 70 1.94 17.09 -6.41
CA GLU A 70 0.99 16.22 -7.12
C GLU A 70 -0.42 16.32 -6.51
N LEU A 71 -0.54 16.23 -5.18
CA LEU A 71 -1.81 16.40 -4.47
C LEU A 71 -2.37 17.82 -4.58
N GLU A 72 -1.52 18.85 -4.56
CA GLU A 72 -1.94 20.23 -4.82
C GLU A 72 -2.54 20.38 -6.21
N GLY A 73 -1.92 19.76 -7.23
CA GLY A 73 -2.46 19.68 -8.58
C GLY A 73 -3.81 18.96 -8.62
N MET A 74 -3.91 17.80 -7.96
CA MET A 74 -5.17 17.05 -7.88
C MET A 74 -6.30 17.87 -7.25
N ALA A 75 -6.01 18.57 -6.15
CA ALA A 75 -6.95 19.45 -5.47
C ALA A 75 -7.39 20.61 -6.37
N GLU A 76 -6.44 21.27 -7.03
CA GLU A 76 -6.71 22.36 -7.98
C GLU A 76 -7.58 21.88 -9.15
N GLY A 77 -7.27 20.72 -9.73
CA GLY A 77 -8.03 20.18 -10.85
C GLY A 77 -9.43 19.72 -10.49
N ALA A 78 -9.59 19.19 -9.28
CA ALA A 78 -10.87 18.75 -8.75
C ALA A 78 -11.69 19.88 -8.11
N ASP A 79 -11.11 21.08 -7.96
CA ASP A 79 -11.76 22.24 -7.34
C ASP A 79 -12.26 21.93 -5.93
N VAL A 80 -11.33 21.41 -5.12
CA VAL A 80 -11.53 21.09 -3.71
C VAL A 80 -10.38 21.67 -2.88
N PRO A 81 -10.58 21.95 -1.58
CA PRO A 81 -9.50 22.41 -0.71
C PRO A 81 -8.34 21.41 -0.67
N PHE A 82 -7.10 21.90 -0.70
CA PHE A 82 -5.91 21.05 -0.57
C PHE A 82 -5.94 20.21 0.72
N GLU A 83 -6.38 20.79 1.84
CA GLU A 83 -6.51 20.06 3.12
C GLU A 83 -7.38 18.81 2.98
N HIS A 84 -8.43 18.86 2.15
CA HIS A 84 -9.31 17.71 1.91
C HIS A 84 -8.61 16.62 1.08
N MET A 85 -7.85 17.01 0.06
CA MET A 85 -7.10 16.09 -0.77
C MET A 85 -5.90 15.48 -0.03
N PHE A 86 -5.28 16.24 0.87
CA PHE A 86 -4.19 15.75 1.70
C PHE A 86 -4.68 14.76 2.76
N ILE A 87 -5.75 15.08 3.47
CA ILE A 87 -6.19 14.25 4.60
C ILE A 87 -6.72 12.89 4.19
N VAL A 88 -7.38 12.77 3.03
CA VAL A 88 -7.83 11.47 2.49
C VAL A 88 -6.65 10.55 2.17
N ASN A 89 -5.47 11.11 1.89
CA ASN A 89 -4.22 10.36 1.70
C ASN A 89 -3.54 9.94 3.03
N TYR A 90 -4.10 10.37 4.16
CA TYR A 90 -3.66 10.08 5.54
C TYR A 90 -4.78 9.50 6.41
N GLU A 91 -5.91 9.11 5.80
CA GLU A 91 -7.09 8.73 6.56
C GLU A 91 -6.87 7.47 7.39
N PHE A 92 -6.11 6.50 6.88
CA PHE A 92 -5.83 5.26 7.60
C PHE A 92 -5.03 5.53 8.88
N GLU A 93 -4.05 6.42 8.80
CA GLU A 93 -3.24 6.86 9.93
C GLU A 93 -4.11 7.59 10.96
N ILE A 94 -4.95 8.52 10.51
CA ILE A 94 -5.83 9.31 11.39
C ILE A 94 -6.88 8.42 12.05
N LEU A 95 -7.49 7.50 11.30
CA LEU A 95 -8.43 6.52 11.84
C LEU A 95 -7.74 5.66 12.90
N LEU A 96 -6.53 5.14 12.66
CA LEU A 96 -5.80 4.35 13.66
C LEU A 96 -5.45 5.16 14.91
N LEU A 97 -5.10 6.44 14.77
CA LEU A 97 -4.90 7.34 15.91
C LEU A 97 -6.20 7.58 16.68
N ASN A 98 -7.34 7.75 15.98
CA ASN A 98 -8.65 7.96 16.59
C ASN A 98 -9.22 6.68 17.20
N MET A 99 -8.93 5.51 16.65
CA MET A 99 -9.30 4.20 17.20
C MET A 99 -8.63 3.92 18.55
N LYS A 100 -7.52 4.60 18.90
CA LYS A 100 -7.02 4.63 20.29
C LYS A 100 -8.08 5.12 21.29
N LYS A 101 -9.12 5.82 20.84
CA LYS A 101 -10.19 6.41 21.65
C LYS A 101 -11.48 5.55 21.70
N LYS A 102 -11.62 4.50 20.86
CA LYS A 102 -12.81 3.64 20.80
C LYS A 102 -12.39 2.17 20.56
N GLU A 103 -12.41 1.34 21.60
CA GLU A 103 -11.98 -0.07 21.53
C GLU A 103 -12.90 -0.98 20.70
N GLU A 104 -14.10 -0.52 20.33
CA GLU A 104 -15.23 -1.39 19.94
C GLU A 104 -15.49 -1.54 18.43
N GLU A 105 -14.90 -0.73 17.54
CA GLU A 105 -15.22 -0.76 16.10
C GLU A 105 -14.00 -1.13 15.24
N LYS A 106 -13.74 -2.44 15.08
CA LYS A 106 -12.65 -2.97 14.23
C LYS A 106 -13.13 -3.70 12.96
N GLU A 107 -14.40 -3.57 12.60
CA GLU A 107 -14.94 -4.13 11.36
C GLU A 107 -14.91 -3.08 10.24
N GLY A 108 -14.22 -3.38 9.13
CA GLY A 108 -14.24 -2.51 7.93
C GLY A 108 -12.90 -2.29 7.22
N LEU A 109 -11.79 -2.84 7.73
CA LEU A 109 -10.50 -2.74 7.03
C LEU A 109 -10.49 -3.56 5.74
N LYS A 110 -9.95 -2.96 4.66
CA LYS A 110 -9.82 -3.58 3.33
C LYS A 110 -9.05 -4.91 3.42
N GLY A 111 -9.59 -5.93 2.75
CA GLY A 111 -8.93 -7.22 2.58
C GLY A 111 -8.14 -7.23 1.28
N CYS A 112 -6.92 -7.73 1.28
CA CYS A 112 -6.18 -7.99 0.05
C CYS A 112 -5.48 -9.34 0.20
N THR A 113 -5.42 -10.10 -0.89
CA THR A 113 -4.71 -11.36 -1.00
C THR A 113 -3.74 -11.26 -2.15
N THR A 114 -2.49 -11.61 -1.89
CA THR A 114 -1.47 -11.73 -2.92
C THR A 114 -1.05 -13.20 -3.00
N VAL A 115 -0.96 -13.71 -4.22
CA VAL A 115 -0.48 -15.06 -4.52
C VAL A 115 0.77 -14.93 -5.39
N PHE A 116 1.84 -15.56 -4.93
CA PHE A 116 3.09 -15.73 -5.65
C PHE A 116 3.14 -17.16 -6.18
N LEU A 117 3.63 -17.30 -7.41
CA LEU A 117 3.99 -18.57 -8.02
C LEU A 117 5.37 -18.41 -8.65
N ASN A 118 6.38 -19.18 -8.20
CA ASN A 118 7.75 -19.11 -8.70
C ASN A 118 8.34 -20.50 -8.96
N TYR A 119 8.21 -20.97 -10.20
CA TYR A 119 8.87 -22.21 -10.64
C TYR A 119 10.02 -21.90 -11.60
N ARG A 120 11.18 -22.53 -11.38
CA ARG A 120 12.43 -22.28 -12.14
C ARG A 120 12.22 -22.38 -13.65
N ASP A 121 11.64 -23.50 -14.09
CA ASP A 121 11.30 -23.80 -15.49
C ASP A 121 9.80 -23.65 -15.79
N GLY A 122 9.08 -22.88 -14.97
CA GLY A 122 7.63 -22.82 -14.98
C GLY A 122 7.07 -21.40 -14.87
N PRO A 123 5.79 -21.28 -14.48
CA PRO A 123 5.15 -19.97 -14.35
C PRO A 123 5.80 -19.14 -13.23
N ARG A 124 5.98 -17.86 -13.52
CA ARG A 124 6.34 -16.81 -12.56
C ARG A 124 5.19 -15.80 -12.53
N VAL A 125 4.44 -15.77 -11.43
CA VAL A 125 3.17 -15.03 -11.33
C VAL A 125 3.12 -14.31 -10.00
N LEU A 126 2.86 -13.00 -10.07
CA LEU A 126 2.39 -12.20 -8.94
C LEU A 126 0.94 -11.82 -9.24
N ALA A 127 0.01 -12.30 -8.43
CA ALA A 127 -1.42 -12.02 -8.60
C ALA A 127 -2.00 -11.46 -7.31
N HIS A 128 -2.95 -10.54 -7.44
CA HIS A 128 -3.47 -9.77 -6.33
C HIS A 128 -4.97 -9.52 -6.50
N ASN A 129 -5.74 -9.60 -5.41
CA ASN A 129 -7.10 -9.07 -5.36
C ASN A 129 -7.18 -7.88 -4.39
N GLU A 130 -8.05 -6.95 -4.74
CA GLU A 130 -8.41 -5.79 -3.93
C GLU A 130 -9.81 -6.01 -3.38
N ASP A 131 -9.95 -6.17 -2.07
CA ASP A 131 -11.25 -6.20 -1.39
C ASP A 131 -11.53 -4.82 -0.76
N GLY A 132 -12.37 -4.05 -1.43
CA GLY A 132 -12.86 -2.75 -0.97
C GLY A 132 -14.39 -2.72 -0.83
N PRO A 133 -14.94 -1.67 -0.20
CA PRO A 133 -16.39 -1.49 -0.13
C PRO A 133 -17.00 -1.41 -1.54
N ALA A 134 -18.22 -1.93 -1.67
CA ALA A 134 -18.93 -1.92 -2.95
C ALA A 134 -19.10 -0.48 -3.48
N GLY A 135 -18.72 -0.25 -4.73
CA GLY A 135 -18.81 1.05 -5.38
C GLY A 135 -17.58 1.94 -5.23
N GLU A 136 -16.48 1.44 -4.65
CA GLU A 136 -15.18 2.10 -4.71
C GLU A 136 -14.75 2.30 -6.18
N GLN A 137 -14.40 3.54 -6.53
CA GLN A 137 -14.11 3.96 -7.90
C GLN A 137 -12.62 4.18 -8.09
N GLY A 138 -12.12 3.82 -9.27
CA GLY A 138 -10.75 4.08 -9.65
C GLY A 138 -10.58 4.20 -11.17
N CYS A 139 -9.34 4.45 -11.57
CA CYS A 139 -8.93 4.50 -12.96
C CYS A 139 -7.53 3.91 -13.12
N LEU A 140 -7.21 3.45 -14.32
CA LEU A 140 -5.84 3.15 -14.70
C LEU A 140 -5.16 4.46 -15.11
N LEU A 141 -4.12 4.84 -14.40
CA LEU A 141 -3.29 5.97 -14.75
C LEU A 141 -2.05 5.48 -15.49
N VAL A 142 -1.81 6.00 -16.68
CA VAL A 142 -0.57 5.85 -17.44
C VAL A 142 0.15 7.19 -17.37
N ALA A 143 1.21 7.25 -16.57
CA ALA A 143 1.88 8.50 -16.22
C ALA A 143 3.31 8.56 -16.77
N HIS A 144 3.66 9.72 -17.31
CA HIS A 144 5.01 10.14 -17.62
C HIS A 144 5.34 11.41 -16.82
N VAL A 145 6.08 11.27 -15.73
CA VAL A 145 6.45 12.37 -14.84
C VAL A 145 7.84 12.89 -15.19
N GLU A 146 7.97 14.18 -15.40
CA GLU A 146 9.25 14.84 -15.68
C GLU A 146 10.20 14.80 -14.46
N PRO A 147 11.54 14.86 -14.67
CA PRO A 147 12.50 14.97 -13.59
C PRO A 147 12.18 16.12 -12.63
N TYR A 148 12.33 15.87 -11.33
CA TYR A 148 11.99 16.85 -10.28
C TYR A 148 13.23 17.34 -9.53
N SER A 149 13.42 18.65 -9.47
CA SER A 149 14.53 19.24 -8.70
C SER A 149 14.14 19.45 -7.23
N LEU A 150 14.74 18.67 -6.34
CA LEU A 150 14.53 18.79 -4.91
C LEU A 150 15.17 20.06 -4.33
N PRO A 151 14.61 20.61 -3.24
CA PRO A 151 15.31 21.56 -2.39
C PRO A 151 16.67 20.96 -1.96
N GLY A 152 17.76 21.64 -2.29
CA GLY A 152 19.13 21.14 -2.07
C GLY A 152 19.88 20.67 -3.33
N GLY A 153 19.25 20.74 -4.50
CA GLY A 153 19.94 20.61 -5.80
C GLY A 153 20.05 19.18 -6.34
N ARG A 154 19.53 18.17 -5.63
CA ARG A 154 19.38 16.80 -6.17
C ARG A 154 18.18 16.77 -7.12
N THR A 155 18.35 16.17 -8.30
CA THR A 155 17.25 15.95 -9.25
C THR A 155 16.82 14.49 -9.19
N LEU A 156 15.54 14.25 -8.93
CA LEU A 156 14.89 12.95 -9.10
C LEU A 156 14.73 12.66 -10.59
N PRO A 157 14.92 11.41 -11.04
CA PRO A 157 14.78 11.05 -12.43
C PRO A 157 13.34 11.19 -12.93
N GLU A 158 13.15 11.07 -14.24
CA GLU A 158 11.82 10.89 -14.82
C GLU A 158 11.17 9.59 -14.30
N GLU A 159 9.85 9.59 -14.16
CA GLU A 159 9.09 8.42 -13.73
C GLU A 159 8.08 8.01 -14.81
N ASN A 160 8.08 6.74 -15.17
CA ASN A 160 7.14 6.19 -16.14
C ASN A 160 6.47 4.96 -15.54
N PHE A 161 5.16 5.03 -15.30
CA PHE A 161 4.43 3.95 -14.64
C PHE A 161 2.97 3.84 -15.08
N VAL A 162 2.40 2.67 -14.82
CA VAL A 162 0.97 2.41 -14.86
C VAL A 162 0.52 1.99 -13.47
N SER A 163 -0.58 2.57 -12.99
CA SER A 163 -1.13 2.26 -11.67
C SER A 163 -2.65 2.22 -11.72
N TYR A 164 -3.27 1.26 -11.03
CA TYR A 164 -4.67 1.42 -10.67
C TYR A 164 -4.76 2.39 -9.49
N CYS A 165 -5.42 3.53 -9.72
CA CYS A 165 -5.55 4.58 -8.73
C CYS A 165 -6.98 4.61 -8.21
N TYR A 166 -7.12 4.41 -6.91
CA TYR A 166 -8.34 4.76 -6.20
C TYR A 166 -8.60 6.26 -6.32
N THR A 167 -9.87 6.63 -6.41
CA THR A 167 -10.26 8.05 -6.44
C THR A 167 -9.74 8.76 -5.19
N CYS A 168 -9.23 9.98 -5.36
CA CYS A 168 -8.59 10.81 -4.32
C CYS A 168 -7.21 10.36 -3.81
N LEU A 169 -6.77 9.13 -4.05
CA LEU A 169 -5.47 8.65 -3.55
C LEU A 169 -4.35 8.86 -4.58
N LEU A 170 -3.13 9.08 -4.09
CA LEU A 170 -1.94 9.00 -4.92
C LEU A 170 -1.84 7.62 -5.59
N PRO A 171 -1.25 7.56 -6.81
CA PRO A 171 -0.94 6.29 -7.46
C PRO A 171 -0.08 5.37 -6.60
N GLY A 172 -0.28 4.05 -6.72
CA GLY A 172 0.58 3.05 -6.08
C GLY A 172 -0.09 2.20 -4.99
N VAL A 173 -1.23 2.64 -4.45
CA VAL A 173 -1.90 1.92 -3.33
C VAL A 173 -2.41 0.54 -3.75
N ALA A 174 -2.82 0.37 -5.01
CA ALA A 174 -3.28 -0.91 -5.53
C ALA A 174 -2.15 -1.68 -6.25
N PHE A 175 -2.42 -2.25 -7.42
CA PHE A 175 -1.37 -2.75 -8.31
C PHE A 175 -0.78 -1.64 -9.19
N SER A 176 0.52 -1.74 -9.45
CA SER A 176 1.25 -0.85 -10.36
C SER A 176 2.41 -1.57 -11.04
N PHE A 177 2.90 -1.01 -12.14
CA PHE A 177 4.17 -1.41 -12.74
C PHE A 177 4.86 -0.21 -13.41
N ASN A 178 6.19 -0.23 -13.46
CA ASN A 178 6.97 0.88 -13.99
C ASN A 178 7.85 0.49 -15.20
N SER A 179 8.42 1.50 -15.85
CA SER A 179 9.29 1.33 -17.01
C SER A 179 10.63 0.63 -16.72
N HIS A 180 10.99 0.46 -15.44
CA HIS A 180 12.13 -0.34 -15.02
C HIS A 180 11.80 -1.85 -14.97
N GLY A 181 10.54 -2.22 -15.23
CA GLY A 181 10.10 -3.60 -15.25
C GLY A 181 9.74 -4.15 -13.87
N LEU A 182 9.56 -3.29 -12.88
CA LEU A 182 9.10 -3.64 -11.53
C LEU A 182 7.57 -3.62 -11.51
N CYS A 183 6.95 -4.73 -11.09
CA CYS A 183 5.53 -4.83 -10.80
C CYS A 183 5.34 -4.91 -9.29
N ILE A 184 4.36 -4.16 -8.77
CA ILE A 184 4.14 -3.97 -7.33
C ILE A 184 2.66 -4.18 -7.02
N THR A 185 2.38 -4.91 -5.95
CA THR A 185 1.05 -5.01 -5.33
C THR A 185 1.18 -4.88 -3.82
N CYS A 186 0.07 -4.61 -3.14
CA CYS A 186 0.10 -3.93 -1.87
C CYS A 186 -0.97 -4.51 -0.93
N ASN A 187 -0.59 -4.96 0.26
CA ASN A 187 -1.55 -5.44 1.27
C ASN A 187 -1.49 -4.55 2.51
N THR A 188 -2.65 -4.02 2.92
CA THR A 188 -2.78 -3.31 4.20
C THR A 188 -2.41 -4.20 5.36
N LEU A 189 -1.46 -3.76 6.19
CA LEU A 189 -1.15 -4.43 7.45
C LEU A 189 -1.81 -3.66 8.60
N VAL A 190 -2.36 -4.39 9.55
CA VAL A 190 -2.96 -3.79 10.74
C VAL A 190 -1.89 -3.68 11.81
N SER A 191 -1.23 -2.53 11.90
CA SER A 191 -0.42 -2.19 13.07
C SER A 191 -1.33 -1.78 14.24
N LYS A 192 -0.87 -2.02 15.47
CA LYS A 192 -1.62 -1.62 16.68
C LYS A 192 -1.82 -0.11 16.76
N GLU A 193 -0.82 0.64 16.31
CA GLU A 193 -0.79 2.08 16.42
C GLU A 193 -0.20 2.68 15.14
N ALA A 194 -0.57 3.93 14.87
CA ALA A 194 0.10 4.80 13.92
C ALA A 194 1.01 5.78 14.68
N GLU A 195 2.15 6.12 14.08
CA GLU A 195 3.03 7.19 14.56
C GLU A 195 2.63 8.52 13.92
N GLU A 196 2.66 9.59 14.71
CA GLU A 196 2.45 10.96 14.22
C GLU A 196 3.72 11.52 13.56
N ASN A 197 3.56 12.53 12.70
CA ASN A 197 4.69 13.23 12.04
C ASN A 197 5.53 12.30 11.14
N LYS A 198 4.88 11.35 10.47
CA LYS A 198 5.50 10.34 9.61
C LYS A 198 4.96 10.37 8.18
N ILE A 199 5.61 9.61 7.29
CA ILE A 199 5.14 9.42 5.92
C ILE A 199 3.86 8.58 5.93
N GLY A 200 2.83 9.05 5.23
CA GLY A 200 1.58 8.31 5.07
C GLY A 200 1.73 7.19 4.03
N LEU A 201 0.89 6.17 4.16
CA LEU A 201 0.83 5.00 3.29
C LEU A 201 0.89 5.36 1.80
N SER A 202 -0.02 6.22 1.37
CA SER A 202 -0.19 6.60 -0.03
C SER A 202 1.08 7.20 -0.64
N PHE A 203 1.84 7.96 0.16
CA PHE A 203 3.13 8.53 -0.23
C PHE A 203 4.20 7.46 -0.40
N ALA A 204 4.30 6.51 0.53
CA ALA A 204 5.24 5.40 0.41
C ALA A 204 4.94 4.52 -0.82
N CYS A 205 3.66 4.20 -1.05
CA CYS A 205 3.21 3.48 -2.23
C CYS A 205 3.50 4.23 -3.54
N ARG A 206 3.34 5.56 -3.53
CA ARG A 206 3.67 6.39 -4.69
C ARG A 206 5.17 6.44 -4.96
N ALA A 207 5.97 6.52 -3.90
CA ALA A 207 7.42 6.62 -3.98
C ALA A 207 8.04 5.37 -4.61
N VAL A 208 7.62 4.17 -4.21
CA VAL A 208 8.18 2.93 -4.75
C VAL A 208 7.95 2.75 -6.26
N LEU A 209 7.02 3.50 -6.88
CA LEU A 209 6.84 3.46 -8.34
C LEU A 209 8.04 4.06 -9.10
N ALA A 210 8.84 4.92 -8.45
CA ALA A 210 10.07 5.46 -9.01
C ALA A 210 11.26 4.48 -8.90
N ALA A 211 11.12 3.38 -8.16
CA ALA A 211 12.21 2.44 -7.91
C ALA A 211 12.63 1.69 -9.17
N SER A 212 13.93 1.59 -9.38
CA SER A 212 14.53 0.90 -10.53
C SER A 212 14.71 -0.61 -10.32
N THR A 213 14.80 -1.02 -9.05
CA THR A 213 15.02 -2.41 -8.62
C THR A 213 14.25 -2.68 -7.32
N VAL A 214 14.16 -3.95 -6.91
CA VAL A 214 13.59 -4.32 -5.61
C VAL A 214 14.41 -3.72 -4.46
N ASP A 215 15.75 -3.75 -4.55
CA ASP A 215 16.63 -3.19 -3.51
C ASP A 215 16.46 -1.67 -3.37
N ASP A 216 16.30 -0.97 -4.49
CA ASP A 216 15.99 0.46 -4.52
C ASP A 216 14.65 0.73 -3.80
N ALA A 217 13.62 -0.05 -4.13
CA ALA A 217 12.32 0.05 -3.46
C ALA A 217 12.41 -0.23 -1.96
N VAL A 218 13.16 -1.26 -1.53
CA VAL A 218 13.41 -1.57 -0.12
C VAL A 218 14.14 -0.42 0.58
N SER A 219 15.13 0.20 -0.08
CA SER A 219 15.83 1.37 0.46
C SER A 219 14.90 2.57 0.63
N MET A 220 13.99 2.81 -0.33
CA MET A 220 12.98 3.87 -0.25
C MET A 220 11.97 3.60 0.88
N LEU A 221 11.56 2.35 1.07
CA LEU A 221 10.64 1.96 2.14
C LEU A 221 11.26 2.04 3.53
N ARG A 222 12.55 1.74 3.65
CA ARG A 222 13.29 1.88 4.91
C ARG A 222 13.32 3.33 5.39
N ASP A 223 13.45 4.29 4.47
CA ASP A 223 13.43 5.73 4.71
C ASP A 223 14.15 6.17 6.00
N ASP A 224 15.48 6.35 5.95
CA ASP A 224 16.30 6.73 7.12
C ASP A 224 16.25 8.24 7.45
N GLY A 225 15.09 8.89 7.25
CA GLY A 225 14.90 10.32 7.48
C GLY A 225 13.64 10.66 8.27
N VAL A 226 12.49 10.09 7.90
CA VAL A 226 11.20 10.40 8.51
C VAL A 226 10.56 9.13 9.09
N GLY A 227 10.51 8.05 8.32
CA GLY A 227 9.84 6.79 8.63
C GLY A 227 8.34 6.80 8.25
N MET A 228 7.79 5.62 8.00
CA MET A 228 6.35 5.42 7.75
C MET A 228 5.52 5.50 9.04
N ALA A 229 4.28 5.98 8.91
CA ALA A 229 3.34 6.15 10.02
C ALA A 229 2.72 4.82 10.47
N ILE A 230 2.46 3.93 9.51
CA ILE A 230 1.84 2.63 9.70
C ILE A 230 2.58 1.57 8.88
N GLY A 231 2.23 0.30 9.10
CA GLY A 231 2.82 -0.79 8.33
C GLY A 231 2.03 -1.21 7.10
N TYR A 232 2.75 -1.83 6.17
CA TYR A 232 2.20 -2.30 4.91
C TYR A 232 3.04 -3.43 4.33
N SER A 233 2.46 -4.25 3.44
CA SER A 233 3.21 -5.25 2.70
C SER A 233 3.29 -4.86 1.23
N PHE A 234 4.50 -4.76 0.71
CA PHE A 234 4.81 -4.49 -0.68
C PHE A 234 5.33 -5.75 -1.35
N ASN A 235 4.56 -6.26 -2.30
CA ASN A 235 4.84 -7.48 -3.02
C ASN A 235 5.38 -7.11 -4.40
N MET A 236 6.52 -7.65 -4.78
CA MET A 236 7.29 -7.18 -5.92
C MET A 236 7.80 -8.32 -6.79
N VAL A 237 7.78 -8.08 -8.09
CA VAL A 237 8.45 -8.91 -9.08
C VAL A 237 9.14 -8.02 -10.11
N SER A 238 10.41 -8.30 -10.40
CA SER A 238 11.15 -7.63 -11.48
C SER A 238 11.24 -8.51 -12.71
N THR A 239 10.81 -7.99 -13.85
CA THR A 239 10.95 -8.63 -15.16
C THR A 239 12.39 -8.63 -15.68
N ARG A 240 13.28 -7.85 -15.06
CA ARG A 240 14.70 -7.73 -15.42
C ARG A 240 15.64 -8.53 -14.52
N ASP A 241 15.10 -9.15 -13.47
CA ASP A 241 15.89 -9.94 -12.55
C ASP A 241 16.26 -11.31 -13.15
N SER A 242 17.56 -11.55 -13.32
CA SER A 242 18.12 -12.82 -13.79
C SER A 242 18.00 -13.95 -12.76
N ALA A 243 17.96 -13.63 -11.46
CA ALA A 243 17.76 -14.61 -10.41
C ALA A 243 16.31 -15.12 -10.37
N ARG A 244 15.38 -14.40 -11.02
CA ARG A 244 13.94 -14.69 -11.09
C ARG A 244 13.27 -14.74 -9.71
N THR A 245 13.83 -14.07 -8.70
CA THR A 245 13.24 -14.03 -7.36
C THR A 245 12.02 -13.12 -7.33
N MET A 246 11.16 -13.29 -6.34
CA MET A 246 10.10 -12.34 -6.00
C MET A 246 10.23 -11.97 -4.53
N SER A 247 9.64 -10.85 -4.13
CA SER A 247 9.79 -10.35 -2.76
C SER A 247 8.47 -9.91 -2.17
N SER A 248 8.27 -10.24 -0.89
CA SER A 248 7.24 -9.65 -0.05
C SER A 248 7.95 -8.85 1.03
N VAL A 249 7.74 -7.53 1.04
CA VAL A 249 8.43 -6.59 1.93
C VAL A 249 7.42 -6.05 2.93
N GLU A 250 7.52 -6.49 4.17
CA GLU A 250 6.69 -5.97 5.27
C GLU A 250 7.37 -4.77 5.91
N THR A 251 6.60 -3.71 6.09
CA THR A 251 7.03 -2.49 6.76
C THR A 251 6.21 -2.24 8.02
N SER A 252 6.81 -1.53 8.97
CA SER A 252 6.09 -0.97 10.12
C SER A 252 6.77 0.31 10.59
N ALA A 253 5.99 1.17 11.25
CA ALA A 253 6.54 2.31 11.96
C ALA A 253 7.60 1.86 12.99
N ALA A 254 8.74 2.56 13.02
CA ALA A 254 9.74 2.41 14.06
C ALA A 254 9.49 3.46 15.15
N VAL A 255 8.90 3.03 16.28
CA VAL A 255 8.45 3.94 17.35
C VAL A 255 9.60 4.85 17.81
N GLY A 256 9.38 6.16 17.72
CA GLY A 256 10.34 7.18 18.14
C GLY A 256 11.62 7.27 17.30
N GLN A 257 11.73 6.54 16.19
CA GLN A 257 12.90 6.55 15.31
C GLN A 257 12.58 7.17 13.95
N PRO A 258 13.48 7.94 13.33
CA PRO A 258 13.29 8.52 11.99
C PRO A 258 13.57 7.49 10.89
N THR A 259 13.05 6.27 11.02
CA THR A 259 13.22 5.16 10.08
C THR A 259 11.96 4.31 10.04
N THR A 260 11.90 3.39 9.08
CA THR A 260 10.87 2.37 8.96
C THR A 260 11.48 1.00 9.25
N LEU A 261 10.79 0.17 10.05
CA LEU A 261 11.15 -1.23 10.19
C LEU A 261 10.81 -1.96 8.89
N VAL A 262 11.74 -2.76 8.37
CA VAL A 262 11.55 -3.48 7.10
C VAL A 262 11.99 -4.92 7.26
N SER A 263 11.14 -5.85 6.86
CA SER A 263 11.46 -7.27 6.67
C SER A 263 11.25 -7.66 5.22
N VAL A 264 12.21 -8.38 4.64
CA VAL A 264 12.16 -8.83 3.25
C VAL A 264 12.06 -10.35 3.26
N HIS A 265 10.96 -10.86 2.73
CA HIS A 265 10.81 -12.28 2.43
C HIS A 265 11.02 -12.52 0.94
N THR A 266 11.99 -13.37 0.61
CA THR A 266 12.29 -13.74 -0.77
C THR A 266 11.58 -15.05 -1.12
N VAL A 267 10.83 -15.03 -2.22
CA VAL A 267 10.22 -16.21 -2.84
C VAL A 267 11.16 -16.68 -3.95
N GLU A 268 11.99 -17.67 -3.63
CA GLU A 268 12.97 -18.27 -4.54
C GLU A 268 12.29 -19.07 -5.66
N PRO A 269 12.91 -19.19 -6.85
CA PRO A 269 12.42 -20.08 -7.89
C PRO A 269 12.68 -21.55 -7.50
N GLU A 270 11.59 -22.32 -7.37
CA GLU A 270 11.66 -23.72 -6.94
C GLU A 270 11.64 -24.71 -8.12
N ASP A 271 12.22 -25.90 -7.89
CA ASP A 271 12.28 -27.00 -8.85
C ASP A 271 11.11 -28.00 -8.61
N GLY A 272 10.33 -28.31 -9.65
CA GLY A 272 9.38 -29.43 -9.62
C GLY A 272 8.27 -29.33 -8.56
N SER A 273 7.91 -30.46 -7.94
CA SER A 273 6.74 -30.64 -7.05
C SER A 273 6.87 -30.02 -5.64
N ALA A 274 7.79 -29.07 -5.45
CA ALA A 274 7.93 -28.30 -4.22
C ALA A 274 6.93 -27.12 -4.18
N ASP A 275 6.74 -26.54 -2.97
CA ASP A 275 5.89 -25.37 -2.72
C ASP A 275 6.51 -24.10 -3.35
N GLY A 276 6.52 -24.02 -4.68
CA GLY A 276 6.85 -22.82 -5.45
C GLY A 276 5.76 -21.75 -5.37
N HIS A 277 5.01 -21.70 -4.27
CA HIS A 277 3.92 -20.76 -4.06
C HIS A 277 4.04 -20.08 -2.72
N TYR A 278 3.61 -18.83 -2.64
CA TYR A 278 3.55 -18.08 -1.40
C TYR A 278 2.29 -17.21 -1.36
N TYR A 279 1.73 -17.02 -0.18
CA TYR A 279 0.54 -16.21 0.03
C TYR A 279 0.84 -15.07 0.99
N HIS A 280 0.38 -13.88 0.66
CA HIS A 280 0.39 -12.73 1.56
C HIS A 280 -1.02 -12.19 1.76
N TYR A 281 -1.37 -11.84 3.00
CA TYR A 281 -2.67 -11.35 3.42
C TYR A 281 -2.52 -10.05 4.23
N ASN A 282 -3.56 -9.56 4.87
CA ASN A 282 -3.48 -8.33 5.70
C ASN A 282 -2.93 -8.60 7.11
N LEU A 283 -1.77 -9.27 7.20
CA LEU A 283 -1.14 -9.66 8.45
C LEU A 283 0.38 -9.76 8.29
N TYR A 284 1.09 -9.49 9.39
CA TYR A 284 2.53 -9.67 9.46
C TYR A 284 2.88 -11.16 9.55
N GLU A 285 3.67 -11.65 8.61
CA GLU A 285 4.25 -12.99 8.59
C GLU A 285 5.76 -12.95 8.92
N HIS A 286 6.45 -11.86 8.54
CA HIS A 286 7.91 -11.78 8.49
C HIS A 286 8.50 -10.65 9.32
N LEU A 287 7.69 -9.70 9.80
CA LEU A 287 8.12 -8.61 10.67
C LEU A 287 7.45 -8.71 12.04
N SER A 288 8.24 -8.98 13.09
CA SER A 288 7.78 -8.95 14.46
C SER A 288 7.82 -7.52 15.01
N VAL A 289 6.65 -6.89 15.15
CA VAL A 289 6.51 -5.54 15.74
C VAL A 289 6.09 -5.63 17.21
N GLN A 290 6.47 -4.65 18.05
CA GLN A 290 6.07 -4.63 19.45
C GLN A 290 4.55 -4.48 19.60
N PHE A 291 3.94 -5.30 20.47
CA PHE A 291 2.55 -5.16 20.92
C PHE A 291 2.54 -5.04 22.44
N TYR A 292 1.76 -4.13 23.03
CA TYR A 292 1.49 -4.22 24.48
C TYR A 292 0.64 -5.46 24.76
N SER A 293 1.17 -6.41 25.53
CA SER A 293 0.36 -7.36 26.30
C SER A 293 0.23 -6.83 27.73
N PHE A 294 -0.99 -6.88 28.27
CA PHE A 294 -1.23 -6.62 29.69
C PHE A 294 -1.38 -7.98 30.37
N PRO A 295 -0.34 -8.51 31.05
CA PRO A 295 -0.57 -9.62 31.95
C PRO A 295 -1.37 -9.12 33.17
N PRO A 296 -2.14 -10.00 33.85
CA PRO A 296 -3.09 -9.62 34.90
C PRO A 296 -2.49 -8.88 36.11
N ASP A 297 -1.17 -8.79 36.20
CA ASP A 297 -0.36 -8.30 37.30
C ASP A 297 0.35 -6.95 37.04
N GLY A 298 0.10 -6.30 35.89
CA GLY A 298 0.34 -4.86 35.72
C GLY A 298 1.81 -4.40 35.61
N ALA A 299 2.76 -5.29 35.36
CA ALA A 299 4.16 -4.92 35.08
C ALA A 299 4.40 -4.69 33.57
N ILE A 300 4.94 -3.53 33.20
CA ILE A 300 5.39 -3.23 31.83
C ILE A 300 6.74 -3.90 31.60
N VAL A 301 6.80 -4.84 30.65
CA VAL A 301 8.07 -5.42 30.17
C VAL A 301 8.32 -4.94 28.74
N ILE A 302 9.44 -4.25 28.52
CA ILE A 302 9.93 -3.87 27.20
C ILE A 302 10.89 -4.98 26.73
N ALA A 303 10.57 -5.66 25.63
CA ALA A 303 11.47 -6.61 24.98
C ALA A 303 11.91 -6.07 23.60
N PHE A 304 13.21 -6.14 23.31
CA PHE A 304 13.85 -5.71 22.05
C PHE A 304 14.56 -6.91 21.35
N PRO A 305 15.30 -6.72 20.23
CA PRO A 305 14.99 -7.34 18.93
C PRO A 305 15.95 -8.50 18.60
N SER A 306 15.47 -9.51 17.89
CA SER A 306 16.34 -10.37 17.08
C SER A 306 15.56 -10.88 15.87
N TYR A 307 16.03 -10.49 14.69
CA TYR A 307 15.62 -11.07 13.43
C TYR A 307 16.02 -12.55 13.36
N GLU A 308 15.39 -13.25 12.43
CA GLU A 308 15.31 -14.71 12.22
C GLU A 308 14.24 -15.41 13.06
N HIS A 309 13.11 -15.66 12.38
CA HIS A 309 12.09 -16.66 12.68
C HIS A 309 11.62 -16.73 14.14
N LEU A 310 10.72 -15.84 14.56
CA LEU A 310 10.04 -16.01 15.85
C LEU A 310 8.52 -15.83 15.76
N SER A 311 7.86 -16.80 16.37
CA SER A 311 6.43 -17.06 16.53
C SER A 311 5.58 -15.82 16.80
N VAL A 312 4.60 -15.60 15.92
CA VAL A 312 3.57 -14.55 16.01
C VAL A 312 2.59 -14.88 17.14
N PRO A 313 2.38 -14.00 18.14
CA PRO A 313 1.29 -14.15 19.10
C PRO A 313 -0.06 -13.90 18.44
N GLU A 314 -1.06 -14.73 18.74
CA GLU A 314 -2.45 -14.57 18.30
C GLU A 314 -3.05 -13.26 18.84
N TRP A 315 -3.28 -12.28 17.96
CA TRP A 315 -4.14 -11.11 18.20
C TRP A 315 -5.22 -11.11 17.10
N PRO A 316 -6.44 -10.54 17.29
CA PRO A 316 -7.55 -10.77 16.37
C PRO A 316 -7.27 -10.04 15.06
N LEU A 317 -6.57 -10.78 14.21
CA LEU A 317 -6.55 -10.69 12.77
C LEU A 317 -7.96 -10.40 12.30
N SER A 318 -8.10 -9.63 11.22
CA SER A 318 -9.42 -9.52 10.60
C SER A 318 -9.94 -10.95 10.39
N PRO A 319 -11.14 -11.31 10.90
CA PRO A 319 -11.66 -12.67 10.72
C PRO A 319 -11.63 -13.10 9.24
N SER A 320 -11.75 -12.12 8.33
CA SER A 320 -11.54 -12.27 6.89
C SER A 320 -10.15 -12.77 6.51
N SER A 321 -9.06 -12.20 7.05
CA SER A 321 -7.68 -12.64 6.72
C SER A 321 -7.43 -14.08 7.17
N HIS A 322 -7.89 -14.45 8.38
CA HIS A 322 -7.85 -15.85 8.83
C HIS A 322 -8.66 -16.76 7.94
N HIS A 323 -9.88 -16.36 7.61
CA HIS A 323 -10.77 -17.16 6.77
C HIS A 323 -10.15 -17.38 5.38
N ARG A 324 -9.53 -16.36 4.78
CA ARG A 324 -8.83 -16.47 3.49
C ARG A 324 -7.60 -17.37 3.60
N LYS A 325 -6.78 -17.22 4.65
CA LYS A 325 -5.61 -18.09 4.91
C LYS A 325 -6.03 -19.54 5.13
N ALA A 326 -7.04 -19.80 5.98
CA ALA A 326 -7.57 -21.14 6.23
C ALA A 326 -8.17 -21.76 4.95
N ARG A 327 -8.94 -20.99 4.19
CA ARG A 327 -9.47 -21.46 2.91
C ARG A 327 -8.36 -21.82 1.91
N ALA A 328 -7.28 -21.02 1.84
CA ALA A 328 -6.15 -21.34 0.97
C ALA A 328 -5.46 -22.65 1.39
N THR A 329 -5.38 -22.94 2.70
CA THR A 329 -4.83 -24.23 3.20
C THR A 329 -5.73 -25.44 2.92
N GLU A 330 -7.02 -25.23 2.68
CA GLU A 330 -7.96 -26.30 2.27
C GLU A 330 -7.92 -26.57 0.75
N MET A 331 -7.37 -25.64 -0.04
CA MET A 331 -7.24 -25.76 -1.48
C MET A 331 -5.95 -26.51 -1.86
N ALA A 332 -5.95 -27.15 -3.02
CA ALA A 332 -4.71 -27.67 -3.59
C ALA A 332 -3.72 -26.52 -3.84
N ALA A 333 -2.45 -26.75 -3.54
CA ALA A 333 -1.38 -25.79 -3.82
C ALA A 333 -1.41 -25.38 -5.31
N PRO A 334 -1.39 -24.08 -5.62
CA PRO A 334 -1.46 -23.61 -7.00
C PRO A 334 -0.17 -23.95 -7.71
N GLN A 335 -0.28 -24.50 -8.92
CA GLN A 335 0.87 -24.85 -9.76
C GLN A 335 0.82 -24.11 -11.10
N THR A 336 -0.34 -23.56 -11.45
CA THR A 336 -0.58 -22.88 -12.72
C THR A 336 -1.24 -21.51 -12.51
N LYS A 337 -1.21 -20.68 -13.57
CA LYS A 337 -1.98 -19.43 -13.61
C LYS A 337 -3.48 -19.65 -13.34
N GLN A 338 -4.04 -20.77 -13.81
CA GLN A 338 -5.45 -21.07 -13.63
C GLN A 338 -5.78 -21.38 -12.17
N ASP A 339 -4.88 -22.06 -11.46
CA ASP A 339 -5.06 -22.34 -10.03
C ASP A 339 -5.01 -21.04 -9.22
N VAL A 340 -4.08 -20.14 -9.54
CA VAL A 340 -4.00 -18.81 -8.93
C VAL A 340 -5.31 -18.02 -9.13
N LEU A 341 -5.87 -18.05 -10.35
CA LEU A 341 -7.17 -17.44 -10.62
C LEU A 341 -8.32 -18.11 -9.85
N ALA A 342 -8.25 -19.42 -9.62
CA ALA A 342 -9.24 -20.14 -8.82
C ALA A 342 -9.16 -19.80 -7.32
N VAL A 343 -7.96 -19.47 -6.82
CA VAL A 343 -7.75 -18.99 -5.45
C VAL A 343 -8.31 -17.58 -5.27
N LEU A 344 -7.96 -16.66 -6.18
CA LEU A 344 -8.37 -15.25 -6.08
C LEU A 344 -9.82 -15.00 -6.52
N GLY A 345 -10.32 -15.82 -7.45
CA GLY A 345 -11.71 -15.81 -7.85
C GLY A 345 -12.59 -16.50 -6.80
N LYS A 346 -13.74 -15.92 -6.49
CA LYS A 346 -14.88 -16.78 -6.12
C LYS A 346 -15.05 -17.74 -7.30
N ALA A 347 -15.27 -19.04 -7.05
CA ALA A 347 -15.64 -19.98 -8.11
C ALA A 347 -16.96 -19.49 -8.76
N LEU A 348 -16.84 -18.55 -9.68
CA LEU A 348 -17.86 -18.19 -10.64
C LEU A 348 -17.89 -19.40 -11.55
N SER A 349 -18.97 -20.18 -11.44
CA SER A 349 -19.36 -21.15 -12.45
C SER A 349 -19.03 -20.57 -13.84
N CYS A 350 -18.07 -21.20 -14.52
CA CYS A 350 -17.57 -20.82 -15.83
C CYS A 350 -18.70 -20.33 -16.75
N SER A 351 -18.78 -19.03 -16.99
CA SER A 351 -19.59 -18.47 -18.08
C SER A 351 -19.20 -17.08 -18.55
N GLU A 352 -18.32 -16.34 -17.84
CA GLU A 352 -17.80 -15.07 -18.37
C GLU A 352 -16.26 -15.01 -18.34
N PRO A 353 -15.62 -14.57 -19.45
CA PRO A 353 -14.16 -14.57 -19.57
C PRO A 353 -13.54 -13.48 -18.68
N CYS A 354 -12.70 -13.88 -17.72
CA CYS A 354 -11.75 -13.00 -17.06
C CYS A 354 -10.84 -12.34 -18.11
N LEU A 355 -10.70 -11.02 -18.02
CA LEU A 355 -9.75 -10.24 -18.81
C LEU A 355 -8.32 -10.58 -18.39
N CYS A 356 -7.75 -11.61 -19.01
CA CYS A 356 -6.32 -11.85 -19.02
C CYS A 356 -5.69 -10.84 -19.99
N LEU A 357 -5.05 -9.79 -19.48
CA LEU A 357 -4.08 -9.03 -20.28
C LEU A 357 -2.88 -9.94 -20.51
N SER A 358 -2.87 -10.60 -21.67
CA SER A 358 -1.72 -11.33 -22.20
C SER A 358 -0.97 -10.38 -23.12
N GLY A 359 0.28 -10.10 -22.76
CA GLY A 359 1.32 -9.53 -23.62
C GLY A 359 2.45 -10.53 -23.71
#